data_AF-A0A1V6RBT8-F1
#
_entry.id   AF-A0A1V6RBT8-F1
#
_cell.length_a   1.000
_cell.length_b   1.000
_cell.length_c   1.000
_cell.angle_alpha   90.00
_cell.angle_beta   90.00
_cell.angle_gamma   90.00
#
_symmetry.space_group_name_H-M   'P 1'
#
loop_
_entity.id
_entity.type
_entity.pdbx_description
1 polymer ?
#
loop_
_entity_poly.entity_id
_entity_poly.type
_entity_poly.pdbx_seq_one_letter_code
_entity_poly.pdbx_strand_id
1 'polypeptide(L)'
;MESRERLYSLIAKVVGLEIGSIRDNSNFFGIGGDSISALKLTKLCKDESLFLTVDDIFDHPEIADLVRISGKRPVTNGTRNQPKEPKKPLQTINPNALCRQPTQEESCKRNLAVLPTTGFQRWSLSGMHYRYFRISLPASIDRNRLFHSCELLVQRHDSLRTAFAKQDDDNGKTVVQIVHPSGRIQFQEKNEVESLDRHCDEDTRNAVEPPVDGKPPFQVQIVTLKDSRAFLVLRFAHAQWDGFSLASITNDLSAAYNNLPLPPITPYFQHASAAWATHTDDARKVWMRLLGGSQMTKMDAGALLLLPKESARSESGTKMQEPYTVKITKTIPKEPSSSLPANISMGTVIKTAWAVTLMHSFHRQRTSEENEVHDVVFGQVTNGRALGIPNESHIVGPCTNIIPVRVRLTGTSITKLDLLRKVQRLYLNTRAYENVEFEHIVKRCTTWASDTKYGSIVRFQNYDFNPTTWLEGTACKGSLYYVPNRPSETANIAIFPFETELSMVMTVSNHTLNEQEAQCIVDKFCKQVQEFSNGRDLDEPVNLQSSYQAPA
;
A
#
# COMPACT_ATOMS: atom_id res chain seq x y z
N MET A 1 -37.15 3.34 3.06
CA MET A 1 -36.69 2.91 4.40
C MET A 1 -35.57 1.88 4.25
N GLU A 2 -35.74 0.87 3.40
CA GLU A 2 -34.77 -0.20 3.14
C GLU A 2 -33.37 0.26 2.66
N SER A 3 -33.27 1.20 1.71
CA SER A 3 -31.96 1.72 1.23
C SER A 3 -31.17 2.48 2.30
N ARG A 4 -31.87 3.11 3.25
CA ARG A 4 -31.25 3.83 4.37
C ARG A 4 -30.60 2.83 5.33
N GLU A 5 -31.35 1.84 5.79
CA GLU A 5 -30.82 0.82 6.71
C GLU A 5 -29.65 0.05 6.10
N ARG A 6 -29.72 -0.27 4.80
CA ARG A 6 -28.60 -0.86 4.05
C ARG A 6 -27.37 0.04 4.07
N LEU A 7 -27.50 1.33 3.74
CA LEU A 7 -26.35 2.23 3.76
C LEU A 7 -25.73 2.38 5.17
N TYR A 8 -26.57 2.48 6.21
CA TYR A 8 -26.09 2.51 7.60
C TYR A 8 -25.30 1.25 7.96
N SER A 9 -25.79 0.07 7.58
CA SER A 9 -25.09 -1.20 7.77
C SER A 9 -23.74 -1.23 7.05
N LEU A 10 -23.68 -0.74 5.80
CA LEU A 10 -22.44 -0.66 5.05
C LEU A 10 -21.45 0.32 5.68
N ILE A 11 -21.90 1.49 6.13
CA ILE A 11 -21.03 2.49 6.79
C ILE A 11 -20.49 1.92 8.10
N ALA A 12 -21.35 1.33 8.93
CA ALA A 12 -20.98 0.64 10.17
C ALA A 12 -19.91 -0.43 9.92
N LYS A 13 -20.11 -1.28 8.92
CA LYS A 13 -19.18 -2.34 8.52
C LYS A 13 -17.82 -1.81 8.04
N VAL A 14 -17.81 -0.67 7.36
CA VAL A 14 -16.59 -0.11 6.76
C VAL A 14 -15.78 0.68 7.77
N VAL A 15 -16.45 1.41 8.66
CA VAL A 15 -15.81 2.21 9.71
C VAL A 15 -15.50 1.37 10.97
N GLY A 16 -16.14 0.21 11.13
CA GLY A 16 -15.94 -0.67 12.28
C GLY A 16 -16.71 -0.24 13.52
N LEU A 17 -17.92 0.32 13.33
CA LEU A 17 -18.79 0.81 14.40
C LEU A 17 -20.09 0.01 14.46
N GLU A 18 -20.77 0.04 15.61
CA GLU A 18 -22.14 -0.46 15.72
C GLU A 18 -23.12 0.46 15.00
N ILE A 19 -24.09 -0.10 14.30
CA ILE A 19 -25.08 0.66 13.52
C ILE A 19 -25.79 1.72 14.38
N GLY A 20 -26.12 1.40 15.64
CA GLY A 20 -26.81 2.30 16.57
C GLY A 20 -26.00 3.52 17.00
N SER A 21 -24.67 3.53 16.77
CA SER A 21 -23.80 4.67 17.10
C SER A 21 -23.80 5.76 16.02
N ILE A 22 -24.30 5.46 14.82
CA ILE A 22 -24.26 6.35 13.65
C ILE A 22 -25.55 7.19 13.63
N ARG A 23 -25.42 8.52 13.54
CA ARG A 23 -26.56 9.45 13.46
C ARG A 23 -26.63 10.09 12.08
N ASP A 24 -27.79 10.65 11.74
CA ASP A 24 -27.98 11.39 10.47
C ASP A 24 -26.98 12.53 10.28
N ASN A 25 -26.74 13.28 11.35
CA ASN A 25 -25.82 14.41 11.37
C ASN A 25 -24.36 14.00 11.65
N SER A 26 -24.06 12.70 11.72
CA SER A 26 -22.68 12.24 11.80
C SER A 26 -21.94 12.63 10.52
N ASN A 27 -20.70 13.07 10.66
CA ASN A 27 -19.79 13.25 9.52
C ASN A 27 -19.04 11.93 9.29
N PHE A 28 -19.00 11.42 8.06
CA PHE A 28 -18.33 10.16 7.70
C PHE A 28 -16.87 10.11 8.17
N PHE A 29 -16.11 11.19 7.99
CA PHE A 29 -14.72 11.27 8.47
C PHE A 29 -14.65 11.49 9.98
N GLY A 30 -15.60 12.24 10.54
CA GLY A 30 -15.71 12.48 11.98
C GLY A 30 -15.97 11.20 12.79
N ILE A 31 -16.64 10.20 12.21
CA ILE A 31 -16.87 8.89 12.85
C ILE A 31 -15.75 7.88 12.60
N GLY A 32 -14.63 8.28 11.97
CA GLY A 32 -13.48 7.41 11.70
C GLY A 32 -13.37 6.89 10.27
N GLY A 33 -14.22 7.39 9.37
CA GLY A 33 -14.01 7.21 7.94
C GLY A 33 -12.73 7.89 7.45
N ASP A 34 -12.18 7.36 6.38
CA ASP A 34 -10.95 7.79 5.71
C ASP A 34 -11.07 7.47 4.21
N SER A 35 -10.02 7.75 3.44
CA SER A 35 -10.06 7.52 1.98
C SER A 35 -10.18 6.03 1.60
N ILE A 36 -9.71 5.11 2.45
CA ILE A 36 -9.75 3.66 2.20
C ILE A 36 -11.17 3.14 2.44
N SER A 37 -11.74 3.50 3.57
CA SER A 37 -13.12 3.20 3.95
C SER A 37 -14.12 3.88 3.01
N ALA A 38 -13.88 5.12 2.56
CA ALA A 38 -14.71 5.76 1.52
C ALA A 38 -14.72 4.93 0.22
N LEU A 39 -13.55 4.49 -0.25
CA LEU A 39 -13.47 3.62 -1.43
C LEU A 39 -14.20 2.29 -1.21
N LYS A 40 -13.97 1.64 -0.06
CA LYS A 40 -14.63 0.38 0.29
C LYS A 40 -16.16 0.54 0.38
N LEU A 41 -16.64 1.65 0.95
CA LEU A 41 -18.06 1.97 1.03
C LEU A 41 -18.70 2.10 -0.35
N THR A 42 -18.10 2.86 -1.28
CA THR A 42 -18.65 3.02 -2.63
C THR A 42 -18.77 1.70 -3.40
N LYS A 43 -17.85 0.76 -3.14
CA LYS A 43 -17.87 -0.58 -3.73
C LYS A 43 -18.97 -1.45 -3.16
N LEU A 44 -19.04 -1.53 -1.83
CA LEU A 44 -20.12 -2.27 -1.17
C LEU A 44 -21.50 -1.71 -1.52
N CYS A 45 -21.61 -0.38 -1.66
CA CYS A 45 -22.83 0.25 -2.15
C CYS A 45 -23.20 -0.28 -3.54
N LYS A 46 -22.24 -0.31 -4.47
CA LYS A 46 -22.46 -0.80 -5.84
C LYS A 46 -22.94 -2.27 -5.85
N ASP A 47 -22.35 -3.12 -5.01
CA ASP A 47 -22.74 -4.54 -4.90
C ASP A 47 -24.17 -4.69 -4.36
N GLU A 48 -24.63 -3.75 -3.53
CA GLU A 48 -25.99 -3.68 -2.97
C GLU A 48 -26.95 -2.80 -3.81
N SER A 49 -26.59 -2.47 -5.05
CA SER A 49 -27.36 -1.60 -5.96
C SER A 49 -27.64 -0.18 -5.43
N LEU A 50 -26.77 0.34 -4.56
CA LEU A 50 -26.73 1.72 -4.11
C LEU A 50 -25.65 2.50 -4.88
N PHE A 51 -25.94 3.77 -5.20
CA PHE A 51 -25.04 4.59 -6.03
C PHE A 51 -24.39 5.69 -5.21
N LEU A 52 -23.12 5.51 -4.87
CA LEU A 52 -22.31 6.51 -4.20
C LEU A 52 -20.91 6.53 -4.82
N THR A 53 -20.39 7.72 -5.09
CA THR A 53 -19.00 7.91 -5.50
C THR A 53 -18.18 8.43 -4.34
N VAL A 54 -16.85 8.31 -4.44
CA VAL A 54 -15.97 8.85 -3.39
C VAL A 54 -16.03 10.38 -3.39
N ASP A 55 -16.22 10.99 -4.57
CA ASP A 55 -16.41 12.43 -4.68
C ASP A 55 -17.68 12.84 -3.93
N ASP A 56 -18.80 12.08 -4.07
CA ASP A 56 -20.00 12.30 -3.26
C ASP A 56 -19.72 12.23 -1.74
N ILE A 57 -18.87 11.30 -1.30
CA ILE A 57 -18.50 11.16 0.14
C ILE A 57 -17.69 12.36 0.64
N PHE A 58 -16.77 12.88 -0.18
CA PHE A 58 -15.96 14.03 0.19
C PHE A 58 -16.71 15.35 0.06
N ASP A 59 -17.62 15.47 -0.91
CA ASP A 59 -18.41 16.68 -1.17
C ASP A 59 -19.59 16.79 -0.18
N HIS A 60 -20.14 15.65 0.25
CA HIS A 60 -21.31 15.56 1.12
C HIS A 60 -21.11 14.56 2.27
N PRO A 61 -20.21 14.83 3.23
CA PRO A 61 -19.77 13.86 4.22
C PRO A 61 -20.82 13.50 5.28
N GLU A 62 -21.91 14.25 5.40
CA GLU A 62 -22.96 13.99 6.39
C GLU A 62 -23.76 12.74 5.99
N ILE A 63 -23.97 11.82 6.94
CA ILE A 63 -24.63 10.53 6.67
C ILE A 63 -26.03 10.75 6.05
N ALA A 64 -26.79 11.73 6.52
CA ALA A 64 -28.09 12.09 5.97
C ALA A 64 -28.01 12.48 4.47
N ASP A 65 -26.98 13.21 4.07
CA ASP A 65 -26.75 13.55 2.67
C ASP A 65 -26.33 12.33 1.85
N LEU A 66 -25.47 11.46 2.37
CA LEU A 66 -25.10 10.22 1.69
C LEU A 66 -26.33 9.32 1.46
N VAL A 67 -27.24 9.22 2.44
CA VAL A 67 -28.52 8.52 2.29
C VAL A 67 -29.38 9.16 1.21
N ARG A 68 -29.46 10.50 1.20
CA ARG A 68 -30.21 11.25 0.20
C ARG A 68 -29.65 11.08 -1.22
N ILE A 69 -28.34 11.06 -1.37
CA ILE A 69 -27.64 10.93 -2.67
C ILE A 69 -27.75 9.50 -3.17
N SER A 70 -27.48 8.50 -2.32
CA SER A 70 -27.51 7.09 -2.67
C SER A 70 -28.89 6.60 -3.15
N GLY A 71 -29.97 7.22 -2.67
CA GLY A 71 -31.35 6.91 -3.07
C GLY A 71 -31.86 7.63 -4.33
N LYS A 72 -31.14 8.63 -4.87
CA LYS A 72 -31.67 9.57 -5.89
C LYS A 72 -31.28 9.29 -7.36
N ARG A 73 -30.78 8.11 -7.71
CA ARG A 73 -30.46 7.78 -9.11
C ARG A 73 -31.14 6.50 -9.62
N PRO A 74 -32.18 6.61 -10.46
CA PRO A 74 -32.51 5.61 -11.47
C PRO A 74 -31.57 5.74 -12.68
N VAL A 75 -31.37 4.60 -13.35
CA VAL A 75 -30.54 4.35 -14.55
C VAL A 75 -30.38 5.57 -15.46
N THR A 76 -29.21 6.20 -15.41
CA THR A 76 -28.56 6.65 -16.63
C THR A 76 -27.26 5.89 -16.74
N ASN A 77 -27.04 5.24 -17.88
CA ASN A 77 -25.71 4.88 -18.37
C ASN A 77 -24.92 6.18 -18.62
N GLY A 78 -24.72 6.98 -17.58
CA GLY A 78 -23.75 8.04 -17.53
C GLY A 78 -22.41 7.34 -17.56
N THR A 79 -21.89 7.17 -18.77
CA THR A 79 -20.51 6.84 -19.04
C THR A 79 -19.61 7.84 -18.33
N ARG A 80 -19.32 7.65 -17.04
CA ARG A 80 -17.91 7.52 -16.69
C ARG A 80 -17.47 6.42 -17.62
N ASN A 81 -16.63 6.73 -18.61
CA ASN A 81 -16.05 5.72 -19.48
C ASN A 81 -15.68 4.57 -18.56
N GLN A 82 -16.51 3.51 -18.52
CA GLN A 82 -15.98 2.22 -18.17
C GLN A 82 -14.78 2.15 -19.10
N PRO A 83 -13.57 1.82 -18.61
CA PRO A 83 -12.54 1.40 -19.54
C PRO A 83 -13.28 0.39 -20.42
N LYS A 84 -13.50 0.73 -21.69
CA LYS A 84 -14.16 -0.18 -22.63
C LYS A 84 -13.43 -1.48 -22.37
N GLU A 85 -14.16 -2.56 -22.06
CA GLU A 85 -13.54 -3.90 -22.02
C GLU A 85 -12.50 -3.90 -23.12
N PRO A 86 -11.21 -4.09 -22.80
CA PRO A 86 -10.17 -3.84 -23.77
C PRO A 86 -10.55 -4.68 -24.98
N LYS A 87 -10.91 -4.00 -26.09
CA LYS A 87 -11.54 -4.64 -27.26
C LYS A 87 -10.61 -5.61 -27.98
N LYS A 88 -9.42 -5.81 -27.42
CA LYS A 88 -8.55 -6.95 -27.59
C LYS A 88 -7.93 -7.19 -26.22
N PRO A 89 -7.74 -8.44 -25.77
CA PRO A 89 -6.72 -8.71 -24.78
C PRO A 89 -5.48 -7.90 -25.18
N LEU A 90 -4.78 -7.29 -24.22
CA LEU A 90 -3.36 -6.97 -24.41
C LEU A 90 -2.80 -8.12 -25.23
N GLN A 91 -2.19 -7.81 -26.38
CA GLN A 91 -1.53 -8.82 -27.21
C GLN A 91 -0.95 -9.81 -26.23
N THR A 92 -1.52 -11.03 -26.19
CA THR A 92 -0.85 -12.18 -25.59
C THR A 92 0.49 -12.09 -26.24
N ILE A 93 1.49 -11.57 -25.51
CA ILE A 93 2.80 -11.36 -26.11
C ILE A 93 3.11 -12.76 -26.60
N ASN A 94 3.25 -12.89 -27.92
CA ASN A 94 3.35 -14.18 -28.55
C ASN A 94 4.40 -14.94 -27.72
N PRO A 95 4.09 -16.08 -27.09
CA PRO A 95 5.08 -16.79 -26.27
C PRO A 95 6.39 -16.97 -27.04
N ASN A 96 6.28 -17.09 -28.37
CA ASN A 96 7.41 -17.18 -29.31
C ASN A 96 8.22 -15.88 -29.50
N ALA A 97 7.67 -14.70 -29.20
CA ALA A 97 8.41 -13.43 -29.15
C ALA A 97 9.14 -13.24 -27.81
N LEU A 98 8.74 -13.99 -26.77
CA LEU A 98 9.40 -14.06 -25.45
C LEU A 98 10.45 -15.19 -25.37
N CYS A 99 10.51 -16.07 -26.38
CA CYS A 99 11.40 -17.22 -26.45
C CYS A 99 12.59 -17.02 -27.39
N ARG A 100 13.72 -16.55 -26.87
CA ARG A 100 15.01 -16.57 -27.59
C ARG A 100 16.20 -17.12 -26.79
N GLN A 101 15.96 -17.92 -25.75
CA GLN A 101 17.02 -18.73 -25.13
C GLN A 101 16.59 -20.20 -24.90
N PRO A 102 17.55 -21.16 -24.94
CA PRO A 102 17.28 -22.57 -25.25
C PRO A 102 16.69 -23.41 -24.09
N THR A 103 16.35 -22.82 -22.95
CA THR A 103 15.83 -23.57 -21.78
C THR A 103 14.30 -23.60 -21.70
N GLN A 104 13.60 -23.04 -22.69
CA GLN A 104 12.15 -22.75 -22.68
C GLN A 104 11.26 -23.70 -23.50
N GLU A 105 11.75 -24.86 -23.98
CA GLU A 105 10.89 -25.79 -24.75
C GLU A 105 9.69 -26.34 -23.95
N GLU A 106 9.74 -26.35 -22.62
CA GLU A 106 8.59 -26.79 -21.79
C GLU A 106 7.53 -25.69 -21.58
N SER A 107 7.91 -24.41 -21.63
CA SER A 107 6.99 -23.29 -21.35
C SER A 107 6.05 -23.01 -22.52
N CYS A 108 6.47 -23.25 -23.77
CA CYS A 108 5.58 -23.17 -24.93
C CYS A 108 4.63 -24.37 -25.06
N LYS A 109 4.89 -25.49 -24.36
CA LYS A 109 4.02 -26.69 -24.37
C LYS A 109 2.89 -26.61 -23.35
N ARG A 110 2.97 -25.72 -22.35
CA ARG A 110 1.91 -25.46 -21.36
C ARG A 110 1.34 -24.08 -21.67
N ASN A 111 0.01 -23.91 -21.73
CA ASN A 111 -0.66 -22.63 -21.96
C ASN A 111 -0.43 -21.63 -20.79
N LEU A 112 0.82 -21.19 -20.59
CA LEU A 112 1.23 -20.28 -19.52
C LEU A 112 0.95 -18.84 -19.96
N ALA A 113 0.25 -18.07 -19.12
CA ALA A 113 0.04 -16.66 -19.37
C ALA A 113 1.22 -15.86 -18.79
N VAL A 114 1.89 -15.09 -19.63
CA VAL A 114 3.05 -14.27 -19.25
C VAL A 114 2.70 -12.78 -19.36
N LEU A 115 2.99 -12.03 -18.31
CA LEU A 115 2.82 -10.56 -18.27
C LEU A 115 4.13 -9.90 -17.81
N PRO A 116 4.34 -8.61 -18.14
CA PRO A 116 5.31 -7.80 -17.43
C PRO A 116 4.97 -7.76 -15.93
N THR A 117 5.97 -7.83 -15.05
CA THR A 117 5.76 -7.53 -13.63
C THR A 117 5.43 -6.06 -13.44
N THR A 118 4.57 -5.74 -12.47
CA THR A 118 4.32 -4.36 -12.10
C THR A 118 5.55 -3.72 -11.44
N GLY A 119 5.60 -2.39 -11.38
CA GLY A 119 6.64 -1.64 -10.66
C GLY A 119 6.74 -2.06 -9.19
N PHE A 120 5.61 -2.27 -8.52
CA PHE A 120 5.59 -2.76 -7.14
C PHE A 120 6.12 -4.20 -7.00
N GLN A 121 5.77 -5.11 -7.93
CA GLN A 121 6.33 -6.46 -7.94
C GLN A 121 7.85 -6.43 -8.06
N ARG A 122 8.41 -5.63 -8.97
CA ARG A 122 9.87 -5.49 -9.16
C ARG A 122 10.56 -4.92 -7.92
N TRP A 123 9.96 -3.90 -7.31
CA TRP A 123 10.46 -3.32 -6.06
C TRP A 123 10.44 -4.34 -4.90
N SER A 124 9.36 -5.11 -4.78
CA SER A 124 9.25 -6.16 -3.77
C SER A 124 10.28 -7.28 -3.98
N LEU A 125 10.44 -7.79 -5.20
CA LEU A 125 11.32 -8.93 -5.49
C LEU A 125 12.80 -8.60 -5.22
N SER A 126 13.19 -7.34 -5.43
CA SER A 126 14.59 -6.90 -5.25
C SER A 126 14.94 -6.49 -3.81
N GLY A 127 13.96 -5.99 -3.04
CA GLY A 127 14.21 -5.34 -1.75
C GLY A 127 13.60 -6.01 -0.53
N MET A 128 12.72 -7.00 -0.70
CA MET A 128 11.96 -7.60 0.41
C MET A 128 12.19 -9.10 0.55
N HIS A 129 12.24 -9.52 1.81
CA HIS A 129 12.17 -10.93 2.17
C HIS A 129 10.75 -11.48 2.03
N TYR A 130 10.63 -12.80 2.14
CA TYR A 130 9.35 -13.47 2.32
C TYR A 130 8.55 -12.90 3.48
N ARG A 131 7.25 -13.12 3.39
CA ARG A 131 6.26 -12.77 4.40
C ARG A 131 5.52 -14.04 4.80
N TYR A 132 5.18 -14.13 6.07
CA TYR A 132 4.58 -15.31 6.67
C TYR A 132 3.25 -14.90 7.29
N PHE A 133 2.15 -15.37 6.73
CA PHE A 133 0.86 -15.24 7.37
C PHE A 133 0.55 -16.51 8.15
N ARG A 134 0.38 -16.36 9.46
CA ARG A 134 0.36 -17.47 10.42
C ARG A 134 -1.00 -17.55 11.06
N ILE A 135 -1.67 -18.69 10.94
CA ILE A 135 -3.02 -18.92 11.44
C ILE A 135 -2.94 -20.02 12.50
N SER A 136 -3.36 -19.72 13.73
CA SER A 136 -3.46 -20.73 14.79
C SER A 136 -4.45 -21.83 14.40
N LEU A 137 -4.14 -23.09 14.65
CA LEU A 137 -5.05 -24.20 14.36
C LEU A 137 -5.68 -24.77 15.65
N PRO A 138 -6.95 -25.19 15.63
CA PRO A 138 -7.57 -25.96 16.70
C PRO A 138 -6.87 -27.32 16.86
N ALA A 139 -6.89 -27.86 18.08
CA ALA A 139 -6.25 -29.15 18.39
C ALA A 139 -6.85 -30.34 17.60
N SER A 140 -8.17 -30.32 17.34
CA SER A 140 -8.92 -31.38 16.67
C SER A 140 -9.23 -31.09 15.19
N ILE A 141 -8.35 -30.35 14.50
CA ILE A 141 -8.59 -29.95 13.10
C ILE A 141 -8.56 -31.17 12.15
N ASP A 142 -9.52 -31.22 11.21
CA ASP A 142 -9.45 -32.16 10.09
C ASP A 142 -8.41 -31.68 9.08
N ARG A 143 -7.25 -32.34 9.08
CA ARG A 143 -6.10 -31.98 8.23
C ARG A 143 -6.37 -32.19 6.75
N ASN A 144 -7.11 -33.23 6.37
CA ASN A 144 -7.40 -33.50 4.96
C ASN A 144 -8.29 -32.41 4.38
N ARG A 145 -9.30 -32.00 5.14
CA ARG A 145 -10.17 -30.87 4.76
C ARG A 145 -9.41 -29.55 4.72
N LEU A 146 -8.47 -29.33 5.65
CA LEU A 146 -7.59 -28.15 5.63
C LEU A 146 -6.72 -28.11 4.37
N PHE A 147 -6.08 -29.23 4.03
CA PHE A 147 -5.24 -29.33 2.83
C PHE A 147 -6.06 -29.11 1.56
N HIS A 148 -7.23 -29.74 1.45
CA HIS A 148 -8.13 -29.51 0.33
C HIS A 148 -8.56 -28.03 0.21
N SER A 149 -8.84 -27.38 1.34
CA SER A 149 -9.20 -25.96 1.37
C SER A 149 -8.07 -25.06 0.88
N CYS A 150 -6.83 -25.36 1.28
CA CYS A 150 -5.64 -24.65 0.79
C CYS A 150 -5.42 -24.87 -0.72
N GLU A 151 -5.62 -26.08 -1.23
CA GLU A 151 -5.55 -26.36 -2.68
C GLU A 151 -6.59 -25.55 -3.46
N LEU A 152 -7.83 -25.50 -2.96
CA LEU A 152 -8.90 -24.67 -3.56
C LEU A 152 -8.50 -23.19 -3.61
N LEU A 153 -7.87 -22.66 -2.57
CA LEU A 153 -7.36 -21.28 -2.56
C LEU A 153 -6.34 -21.03 -3.68
N VAL A 154 -5.36 -21.93 -3.85
CA VAL A 154 -4.32 -21.77 -4.87
C VAL A 154 -4.87 -21.94 -6.28
N GLN A 155 -5.85 -22.81 -6.48
CA GLN A 155 -6.53 -22.92 -7.78
C GLN A 155 -7.35 -21.67 -8.09
N ARG A 156 -8.02 -21.12 -7.08
CA ARG A 156 -8.88 -19.94 -7.17
C ARG A 156 -8.10 -18.66 -7.44
N HIS A 157 -7.02 -18.43 -6.69
CA HIS A 157 -6.26 -17.18 -6.70
C HIS A 157 -4.99 -17.33 -7.53
N ASP A 158 -5.05 -16.86 -8.78
CA ASP A 158 -3.95 -16.97 -9.74
C ASP A 158 -2.62 -16.41 -9.22
N SER A 159 -2.65 -15.33 -8.43
CA SER A 159 -1.46 -14.73 -7.81
C SER A 159 -0.67 -15.70 -6.93
N LEU A 160 -1.34 -16.65 -6.26
CA LEU A 160 -0.67 -17.66 -5.41
C LEU A 160 0.10 -18.70 -6.23
N ARG A 161 -0.25 -18.86 -7.51
CA ARG A 161 0.40 -19.76 -8.47
C ARG A 161 1.18 -19.00 -9.56
N THR A 162 1.41 -17.71 -9.34
CA THR A 162 2.27 -16.89 -10.20
C THR A 162 3.73 -17.06 -9.81
N ALA A 163 4.57 -17.39 -10.80
CA ALA A 163 6.01 -17.42 -10.69
C ALA A 163 6.64 -16.17 -11.29
N PHE A 164 7.92 -15.93 -10.99
CA PHE A 164 8.70 -14.84 -11.56
C PHE A 164 9.93 -15.39 -12.26
N ALA A 165 10.29 -14.81 -13.41
CA ALA A 165 11.46 -15.24 -14.16
C ALA A 165 12.19 -14.04 -14.77
N LYS A 166 13.53 -14.11 -14.79
CA LYS A 166 14.33 -13.18 -15.58
C LYS A 166 14.13 -13.46 -17.06
N GLN A 167 13.98 -12.41 -17.85
CA GLN A 167 13.90 -12.48 -19.30
C GLN A 167 14.81 -11.42 -19.91
N ASP A 168 15.55 -11.78 -20.96
CA ASP A 168 16.27 -10.81 -21.77
C ASP A 168 15.28 -10.09 -22.70
N ASP A 169 15.35 -8.76 -22.73
CA ASP A 169 14.65 -7.89 -23.68
C ASP A 169 15.65 -6.97 -24.40
N ASP A 170 15.17 -6.26 -25.42
CA ASP A 170 16.00 -5.34 -26.23
C ASP A 170 16.62 -4.19 -25.41
N ASN A 171 16.15 -3.97 -24.17
CA ASN A 171 16.60 -2.92 -23.25
C ASN A 171 17.37 -3.48 -22.02
N GLY A 172 17.66 -4.79 -21.98
CA GLY A 172 18.39 -5.46 -20.90
C GLY A 172 17.64 -6.63 -20.26
N LYS A 173 17.92 -6.91 -18.98
CA LYS A 173 17.25 -7.98 -18.22
C LYS A 173 16.03 -7.42 -17.51
N THR A 174 14.84 -7.94 -17.82
CA THR A 174 13.59 -7.66 -17.11
C THR A 174 13.14 -8.87 -16.30
N VAL A 175 12.14 -8.66 -15.43
CA VAL A 175 11.45 -9.75 -14.74
C VAL A 175 10.03 -9.81 -15.27
N VAL A 176 9.56 -11.01 -15.58
CA VAL A 176 8.18 -11.28 -15.99
C VAL A 176 7.47 -12.12 -14.95
N GLN A 177 6.15 -12.02 -14.91
CA GLN A 177 5.30 -12.89 -14.12
C GLN A 177 4.67 -13.96 -15.02
N ILE A 178 4.72 -15.21 -14.55
CA ILE A 178 4.26 -16.39 -15.27
C ILE A 178 3.13 -17.01 -14.45
N VAL A 179 1.91 -16.97 -14.97
CA VAL A 179 0.74 -17.52 -14.29
C VAL A 179 0.58 -18.99 -14.68
N HIS A 180 0.76 -19.90 -13.71
CA HIS A 180 0.58 -21.33 -13.95
C HIS A 180 -0.92 -21.68 -14.04
N PRO A 181 -1.37 -22.51 -15.01
CA PRO A 181 -2.79 -22.84 -15.18
C PRO A 181 -3.38 -23.65 -14.02
N SER A 182 -2.53 -24.38 -13.29
CA SER A 182 -2.91 -25.11 -12.08
C SER A 182 -1.72 -25.14 -11.12
N GLY A 183 -1.96 -25.01 -9.83
CA GLY A 183 -0.92 -25.14 -8.79
C GLY A 183 -1.17 -26.35 -7.90
N ARG A 184 -0.26 -27.34 -7.92
CA ARG A 184 -0.23 -28.35 -6.85
C ARG A 184 0.60 -27.79 -5.70
N ILE A 185 0.06 -27.82 -4.50
CA ILE A 185 0.76 -27.36 -3.31
C ILE A 185 1.53 -28.54 -2.73
N GLN A 186 2.82 -28.35 -2.46
CA GLN A 186 3.54 -29.26 -1.57
C GLN A 186 3.44 -28.69 -0.14
N PHE A 187 2.68 -29.38 0.71
CA PHE A 187 2.61 -29.06 2.12
C PHE A 187 3.92 -29.46 2.79
N GLN A 188 4.51 -28.53 3.55
CA GLN A 188 5.67 -28.85 4.38
C GLN A 188 5.26 -28.96 5.84
N GLU A 189 5.61 -30.07 6.47
CA GLU A 189 5.36 -30.28 7.88
C GLU A 189 6.64 -30.01 8.68
N LYS A 190 6.51 -29.26 9.76
CA LYS A 190 7.60 -28.91 10.68
C LYS A 190 7.11 -29.19 12.09
N ASN A 191 7.73 -30.14 12.77
CA ASN A 191 7.33 -30.59 14.10
C ASN A 191 8.37 -30.21 15.15
N GLU A 192 7.97 -30.16 16.41
CA GLU A 192 8.83 -29.86 17.57
C GLU A 192 9.58 -28.52 17.46
N VAL A 193 8.96 -27.55 16.77
CA VAL A 193 9.53 -26.21 16.60
C VAL A 193 9.51 -25.47 17.94
N GLU A 194 10.62 -24.82 18.29
CA GLU A 194 10.75 -24.08 19.56
C GLU A 194 9.88 -22.81 19.57
N SER A 195 9.97 -22.01 18.49
CA SER A 195 9.25 -20.75 18.35
C SER A 195 8.89 -20.53 16.89
N LEU A 196 7.68 -20.01 16.68
CA LEU A 196 7.16 -19.71 15.35
C LEU A 196 7.94 -18.56 14.67
N ASP A 197 8.37 -17.56 15.45
CA ASP A 197 9.19 -16.44 14.97
C ASP A 197 10.54 -16.97 14.48
N ARG A 198 11.21 -17.78 15.32
CA ARG A 198 12.50 -18.40 14.99
C ARG A 198 12.43 -19.24 13.72
N HIS A 199 11.36 -20.02 13.55
CA HIS A 199 11.13 -20.79 12.33
C HIS A 199 11.03 -19.90 11.09
N CYS A 200 10.28 -18.79 11.16
CA CYS A 200 10.16 -17.84 10.05
C CYS A 200 11.49 -17.14 9.75
N ASP A 201 12.27 -16.80 10.78
CA ASP A 201 13.62 -16.21 10.63
C ASP A 201 14.61 -17.19 9.97
N GLU A 202 14.59 -18.46 10.37
CA GLU A 202 15.42 -19.51 9.79
C GLU A 202 15.01 -19.82 8.35
N ASP A 203 13.72 -19.95 8.08
CA ASP A 203 13.20 -20.17 6.72
C ASP A 203 13.58 -19.00 5.80
N THR A 204 13.53 -17.76 6.30
CA THR A 204 13.98 -16.58 5.53
C THR A 204 15.49 -16.55 5.29
N ARG A 205 16.30 -17.02 6.25
CA ARG A 205 17.76 -17.11 6.07
C ARG A 205 18.15 -18.20 5.08
N ASN A 206 17.43 -19.32 5.08
CA ASN A 206 17.70 -20.48 4.22
C ASN A 206 17.12 -20.29 2.81
N ALA A 207 15.96 -19.65 2.70
CA ALA A 207 15.38 -19.24 1.43
C ALA A 207 16.00 -17.89 1.02
N VAL A 208 17.12 -17.94 0.29
CA VAL A 208 17.61 -16.77 -0.48
C VAL A 208 16.42 -16.21 -1.28
N GLU A 209 16.36 -14.87 -1.43
CA GLU A 209 15.39 -14.02 -2.17
C GLU A 209 14.20 -14.73 -2.84
N PRO A 210 12.96 -14.18 -2.78
CA PRO A 210 11.86 -14.68 -3.61
C PRO A 210 12.32 -14.96 -5.05
N PRO A 211 12.41 -16.24 -5.46
CA PRO A 211 13.25 -16.58 -6.58
C PRO A 211 12.60 -16.09 -7.86
N VAL A 212 13.45 -15.60 -8.76
CA VAL A 212 13.10 -15.30 -10.14
C VAL A 212 13.54 -16.46 -11.05
N ASP A 213 13.31 -17.69 -10.57
CA ASP A 213 13.72 -18.96 -11.18
C ASP A 213 12.60 -19.65 -11.96
N GLY A 214 11.45 -19.00 -12.10
CA GLY A 214 10.27 -19.54 -12.78
C GLY A 214 9.41 -20.47 -11.92
N LYS A 215 9.64 -20.57 -10.61
CA LYS A 215 8.77 -21.33 -9.68
C LYS A 215 7.92 -20.39 -8.81
N PRO A 216 6.65 -20.73 -8.52
CA PRO A 216 5.83 -19.95 -7.60
C PRO A 216 6.46 -19.87 -6.20
N PRO A 217 6.65 -18.67 -5.62
CA PRO A 217 7.25 -18.51 -4.29
C PRO A 217 6.33 -18.94 -3.14
N PHE A 218 5.04 -19.12 -3.41
CA PHE A 218 4.03 -19.45 -2.41
C PHE A 218 4.24 -20.86 -1.86
N GLN A 219 4.20 -20.97 -0.54
CA GLN A 219 4.32 -22.24 0.15
C GLN A 219 3.35 -22.32 1.33
N VAL A 220 2.82 -23.52 1.56
CA VAL A 220 1.98 -23.82 2.71
C VAL A 220 2.75 -24.73 3.66
N GLN A 221 2.78 -24.38 4.94
CA GLN A 221 3.47 -25.11 5.99
C GLN A 221 2.50 -25.41 7.13
N ILE A 222 2.62 -26.60 7.73
CA ILE A 222 2.04 -26.93 9.03
C ILE A 222 3.17 -26.95 10.04
N VAL A 223 3.11 -26.05 11.01
CA VAL A 223 4.13 -25.90 12.05
C VAL A 223 3.54 -26.29 13.40
N THR A 224 4.07 -27.35 14.00
CA THR A 224 3.72 -27.81 15.34
C THR A 224 4.84 -27.45 16.31
N LEU A 225 4.50 -26.68 17.35
CA LEU A 225 5.43 -26.30 18.40
C LEU A 225 5.63 -27.43 19.41
N LYS A 226 6.72 -27.37 20.21
CA LYS A 226 7.00 -28.35 21.28
C LYS A 226 5.89 -28.48 22.33
N ASP A 227 5.09 -27.44 22.51
CA ASP A 227 3.92 -27.45 23.41
C ASP A 227 2.62 -27.91 22.74
N SER A 228 2.73 -28.57 21.58
CA SER A 228 1.63 -29.13 20.79
C SER A 228 0.71 -28.11 20.11
N ARG A 229 0.96 -26.79 20.22
CA ARG A 229 0.23 -25.80 19.41
C ARG A 229 0.60 -25.94 17.95
N ALA A 230 -0.40 -25.97 17.07
CA ALA A 230 -0.23 -26.09 15.62
C ALA A 230 -0.64 -24.80 14.89
N PHE A 231 0.05 -24.52 13.79
CA PHE A 231 -0.17 -23.33 12.97
C PHE A 231 -0.14 -23.69 11.48
N LEU A 232 -1.06 -23.11 10.72
CA LEU A 232 -0.96 -23.02 9.27
C LEU A 232 -0.14 -21.77 8.93
N VAL A 233 0.99 -21.94 8.26
CA VAL A 233 1.87 -20.84 7.86
C VAL A 233 1.89 -20.75 6.35
N LEU A 234 1.44 -19.61 5.83
CA LEU A 234 1.47 -19.25 4.42
C LEU A 234 2.69 -18.38 4.17
N ARG A 235 3.68 -18.89 3.43
CA ARG A 235 4.84 -18.12 2.98
C ARG A 235 4.61 -17.63 1.56
N PHE A 236 4.82 -16.35 1.30
CA PHE A 236 4.77 -15.77 -0.05
C PHE A 236 5.68 -14.56 -0.21
N ALA A 237 6.01 -14.24 -1.45
CA ALA A 237 6.64 -12.97 -1.81
C ALA A 237 5.61 -11.83 -1.73
N HIS A 238 6.00 -10.63 -1.32
CA HIS A 238 5.08 -9.47 -1.36
C HIS A 238 4.67 -9.08 -2.80
N ALA A 239 5.36 -9.63 -3.81
CA ALA A 239 4.95 -9.61 -5.21
C ALA A 239 3.75 -10.52 -5.56
N GLN A 240 3.18 -11.26 -4.59
CA GLN A 240 1.99 -12.10 -4.78
C GLN A 240 0.77 -11.63 -3.99
N TRP A 241 0.91 -10.65 -3.10
CA TRP A 241 -0.17 -10.25 -2.19
C TRP A 241 0.03 -8.82 -1.67
N ASP A 242 -1.01 -8.27 -1.07
CA ASP A 242 -0.95 -7.03 -0.31
C ASP A 242 -1.93 -7.06 0.88
N GLY A 243 -2.00 -5.96 1.64
CA GLY A 243 -2.81 -5.89 2.87
C GLY A 243 -4.28 -6.33 2.73
N PHE A 244 -4.92 -6.03 1.59
CA PHE A 244 -6.32 -6.43 1.33
C PHE A 244 -6.46 -7.91 0.95
N SER A 245 -5.38 -8.51 0.44
CA SER A 245 -5.36 -9.91 0.05
C SER A 245 -5.54 -10.83 1.26
N LEU A 246 -5.01 -10.48 2.44
CA LEU A 246 -5.08 -11.33 3.64
C LEU A 246 -6.52 -11.59 4.08
N ALA A 247 -7.36 -10.55 4.12
CA ALA A 247 -8.77 -10.70 4.49
C ALA A 247 -9.53 -11.58 3.49
N SER A 248 -9.20 -11.47 2.20
CA SER A 248 -9.80 -12.32 1.16
C SER A 248 -9.35 -13.78 1.31
N ILE A 249 -8.06 -14.00 1.59
CA ILE A 249 -7.49 -15.33 1.85
C ILE A 249 -8.15 -15.98 3.07
N THR A 250 -8.31 -15.26 4.19
CA THR A 250 -8.93 -15.84 5.40
C THR A 250 -10.41 -16.13 5.22
N ASN A 251 -11.15 -15.24 4.54
CA ASN A 251 -12.57 -15.45 4.26
C ASN A 251 -12.78 -16.66 3.35
N ASP A 252 -12.00 -16.76 2.28
CA ASP A 252 -12.10 -17.88 1.35
C ASP A 252 -11.61 -19.19 2.00
N LEU A 253 -10.59 -19.16 2.85
CA LEU A 253 -10.14 -20.34 3.59
C LEU A 253 -11.24 -20.84 4.53
N SER A 254 -11.89 -19.90 5.24
CA SER A 254 -13.01 -20.22 6.13
C SER A 254 -14.17 -20.83 5.35
N ALA A 255 -14.57 -20.20 4.24
CA ALA A 255 -15.67 -20.70 3.43
C ALA A 255 -15.35 -22.09 2.84
N ALA A 256 -14.16 -22.27 2.27
CA ALA A 256 -13.72 -23.55 1.72
C ALA A 256 -13.71 -24.67 2.77
N TYR A 257 -13.14 -24.41 3.95
CA TYR A 257 -13.07 -25.41 5.02
C TYR A 257 -14.44 -25.80 5.57
N ASN A 258 -15.37 -24.85 5.66
CA ASN A 258 -16.72 -25.11 6.15
C ASN A 258 -17.69 -25.57 5.05
N ASN A 259 -17.21 -25.85 3.83
CA ASN A 259 -18.03 -26.18 2.65
C ASN A 259 -19.12 -25.14 2.35
N LEU A 260 -18.83 -23.87 2.59
CA LEU A 260 -19.71 -22.75 2.29
C LEU A 260 -19.46 -22.21 0.87
N PRO A 261 -20.46 -21.56 0.24
CA PRO A 261 -20.26 -20.91 -1.05
C PRO A 261 -19.14 -19.87 -1.00
N LEU A 262 -18.24 -19.92 -1.98
CA LEU A 262 -17.16 -18.94 -2.13
C LEU A 262 -17.67 -17.70 -2.91
N PRO A 263 -17.41 -16.47 -2.42
CA PRO A 263 -17.86 -15.25 -3.07
C PRO A 263 -17.16 -15.05 -4.42
N PRO A 264 -17.79 -14.44 -5.44
CA PRO A 264 -17.15 -14.25 -6.74
C PRO A 264 -15.87 -13.41 -6.63
N ILE A 265 -14.87 -13.74 -7.45
CA ILE A 265 -13.56 -13.08 -7.48
C ILE A 265 -13.22 -12.58 -8.88
N THR A 266 -12.26 -11.67 -8.95
CA THR A 266 -11.55 -11.30 -10.18
C THR A 266 -10.10 -11.75 -10.07
N PRO A 267 -9.55 -12.52 -11.03
CA PRO A 267 -8.15 -12.93 -11.01
C PRO A 267 -7.20 -11.73 -11.06
N TYR A 268 -6.06 -11.81 -10.38
CA TYR A 268 -5.06 -10.74 -10.37
C TYR A 268 -4.51 -10.45 -11.77
N PHE A 269 -4.41 -11.45 -12.65
CA PHE A 269 -4.02 -11.26 -14.05
C PHE A 269 -4.90 -10.23 -14.76
N GLN A 270 -6.22 -10.24 -14.50
CA GLN A 270 -7.15 -9.26 -15.08
C GLN A 270 -6.92 -7.86 -14.51
N HIS A 271 -6.67 -7.77 -13.20
CA HIS A 271 -6.30 -6.51 -12.55
C HIS A 271 -5.01 -5.93 -13.12
N ALA A 272 -3.93 -6.71 -13.21
CA ALA A 272 -2.65 -6.27 -13.76
C ALA A 272 -2.80 -5.79 -15.21
N SER A 273 -3.60 -6.49 -16.01
CA SER A 273 -3.92 -6.09 -17.39
C SER A 273 -4.68 -4.76 -17.44
N ALA A 274 -5.68 -4.57 -16.58
CA ALA A 274 -6.45 -3.34 -16.49
C ALA A 274 -5.62 -2.15 -15.98
N ALA A 275 -4.73 -2.39 -15.00
CA ALA A 275 -3.79 -1.38 -14.50
C ALA A 275 -2.84 -0.93 -15.63
N TRP A 276 -2.31 -1.87 -16.42
CA TRP A 276 -1.49 -1.53 -17.59
C TRP A 276 -2.23 -0.67 -18.60
N ALA A 277 -3.52 -0.95 -18.85
CA ALA A 277 -4.34 -0.15 -19.76
C ALA A 277 -4.55 1.31 -19.31
N THR A 278 -4.22 1.66 -18.06
CA THR A 278 -4.32 3.05 -17.57
C THR A 278 -3.19 3.97 -18.04
N HIS A 279 -2.14 3.43 -18.67
CA HIS A 279 -1.00 4.16 -19.21
C HIS A 279 -1.36 4.89 -20.52
N THR A 280 -2.30 5.82 -20.40
CA THR A 280 -2.88 6.60 -21.51
C THR A 280 -2.19 7.94 -21.68
N ASP A 281 -2.38 8.58 -22.84
CA ASP A 281 -1.89 9.94 -23.08
C ASP A 281 -2.50 10.98 -22.13
N ASP A 282 -3.75 10.79 -21.70
CA ASP A 282 -4.39 11.71 -20.75
C ASP A 282 -3.78 11.58 -19.36
N ALA A 283 -3.51 10.35 -18.91
CA ALA A 283 -2.77 10.12 -17.68
C ALA A 283 -1.37 10.77 -17.75
N ARG A 284 -0.67 10.62 -18.88
CA ARG A 284 0.63 11.25 -19.12
C ARG A 284 0.55 12.77 -19.01
N LYS A 285 -0.44 13.42 -19.65
CA LYS A 285 -0.62 14.89 -19.57
C LYS A 285 -0.86 15.37 -18.13
N VAL A 286 -1.65 14.63 -17.35
CA VAL A 286 -1.92 14.97 -15.95
C VAL A 286 -0.65 14.88 -15.11
N TRP A 287 0.12 13.78 -15.24
CA TRP A 287 1.39 13.62 -14.53
C TRP A 287 2.44 14.65 -14.95
N MET A 288 2.55 14.98 -16.24
CA MET A 288 3.42 16.05 -16.73
C MET A 288 3.05 17.41 -16.13
N ARG A 289 1.76 17.74 -16.06
CA ARG A 289 1.30 18.99 -15.44
C ARG A 289 1.63 19.02 -13.95
N LEU A 290 1.40 17.91 -13.25
CA LEU A 290 1.62 17.82 -11.80
C LEU A 290 3.11 17.92 -11.44
N LEU A 291 3.97 17.24 -12.18
CA LEU A 291 5.40 17.09 -11.87
C LEU A 291 6.30 18.00 -12.70
N GLY A 292 5.76 18.79 -13.63
CA GLY A 292 6.53 19.70 -14.48
C GLY A 292 7.37 20.69 -13.66
N GLY A 293 8.67 20.75 -13.97
CA GLY A 293 9.64 21.61 -13.28
C GLY A 293 9.95 21.22 -11.83
N SER A 294 9.46 20.08 -11.34
CA SER A 294 9.81 19.56 -10.02
C SER A 294 11.11 18.76 -10.04
N GLN A 295 11.64 18.45 -8.86
CA GLN A 295 12.68 17.45 -8.65
C GLN A 295 12.26 16.52 -7.51
N MET A 296 12.73 15.26 -7.54
CA MET A 296 12.53 14.34 -6.43
C MET A 296 13.25 14.86 -5.18
N THR A 297 12.55 14.94 -4.04
CA THR A 297 13.19 15.30 -2.76
C THR A 297 14.04 14.12 -2.30
N LYS A 298 15.35 14.32 -2.25
CA LYS A 298 16.31 13.35 -1.73
C LYS A 298 16.41 13.49 -0.21
N MET A 299 16.65 12.37 0.47
CA MET A 299 16.96 12.27 1.89
C MET A 299 18.48 12.16 2.06
N ASP A 300 19.26 13.14 1.63
CA ASP A 300 20.72 13.10 1.75
C ASP A 300 21.19 13.86 3.01
N ALA A 301 22.01 13.20 3.84
CA ALA A 301 22.62 13.82 5.03
C ALA A 301 23.40 15.12 4.71
N GLY A 302 23.98 15.23 3.52
CA GLY A 302 24.64 16.45 3.06
C GLY A 302 23.71 17.65 2.79
N ALA A 303 22.40 17.42 2.69
CA ALA A 303 21.39 18.46 2.54
C ALA A 303 20.52 18.67 3.79
N LEU A 304 20.79 17.93 4.88
CA LEU A 304 20.12 18.13 6.16
C LEU A 304 20.56 19.49 6.75
N LEU A 305 19.61 20.41 6.88
CA LEU A 305 19.84 21.75 7.45
C LEU A 305 20.02 21.74 8.99
N LEU A 306 20.02 20.55 9.61
CA LEU A 306 19.66 20.39 11.03
C LEU A 306 20.83 20.15 11.99
N LEU A 307 22.06 19.95 11.49
CA LEU A 307 23.22 19.71 12.34
C LEU A 307 24.33 20.72 12.03
N PRO A 308 25.04 21.24 13.04
CA PRO A 308 26.29 21.98 12.82
C PRO A 308 27.21 21.17 11.91
N LYS A 309 27.83 21.81 10.92
CA LYS A 309 28.73 21.20 9.92
C LYS A 309 30.05 20.65 10.52
N GLU A 310 30.08 20.20 11.76
CA GLU A 310 31.26 19.61 12.41
C GLU A 310 31.42 18.11 12.13
N SER A 311 30.46 17.49 11.43
CA SER A 311 30.53 16.08 11.01
C SER A 311 30.29 15.91 9.51
N ALA A 312 30.87 16.80 8.69
CA ALA A 312 31.11 16.44 7.29
C ALA A 312 31.95 15.15 7.31
N ARG A 313 31.36 14.04 6.83
CA ARG A 313 32.04 12.74 6.71
C ARG A 313 33.39 13.00 6.04
N SER A 314 34.47 12.92 6.81
CA SER A 314 35.83 12.93 6.28
C SER A 314 35.91 11.75 5.32
N GLU A 315 36.19 12.02 4.03
CA GLU A 315 36.52 11.02 3.02
C GLU A 315 37.90 10.40 3.31
N SER A 316 38.10 9.96 4.55
CA SER A 316 39.32 9.33 5.04
C SER A 316 39.06 7.84 5.15
N GLY A 317 39.38 7.11 4.08
CA GLY A 317 39.99 5.76 4.05
C GLY A 317 39.48 4.64 4.96
N THR A 318 38.36 4.77 5.65
CA THR A 318 37.79 3.74 6.52
C THR A 318 36.91 2.84 5.68
N LYS A 319 37.12 1.51 5.78
CA LYS A 319 36.30 0.50 5.10
C LYS A 319 34.81 0.87 5.26
N MET A 320 34.12 1.16 4.16
CA MET A 320 32.69 1.45 4.18
C MET A 320 32.00 0.33 4.95
N GLN A 321 31.39 0.69 6.08
CA GLN A 321 30.59 -0.25 6.87
C GLN A 321 29.47 -0.78 5.97
N GLU A 322 29.24 -2.09 5.98
CA GLU A 322 28.08 -2.70 5.31
C GLU A 322 26.79 -1.97 5.71
N PRO A 323 25.89 -1.68 4.76
CA PRO A 323 24.67 -0.96 5.07
C PRO A 323 23.80 -1.78 6.03
N TYR A 324 23.19 -1.10 7.00
CA TYR A 324 22.20 -1.67 7.90
C TYR A 324 20.95 -0.78 7.98
N THR A 325 19.85 -1.37 8.41
CA THR A 325 18.56 -0.68 8.51
C THR A 325 18.48 0.05 9.85
N VAL A 326 18.43 1.38 9.80
CA VAL A 326 18.03 2.22 10.94
C VAL A 326 16.51 2.16 11.04
N LYS A 327 16.00 1.79 12.23
CA LYS A 327 14.56 1.70 12.51
C LYS A 327 14.21 2.59 13.70
N ILE A 328 13.41 3.62 13.45
CA ILE A 328 12.86 4.48 14.51
C ILE A 328 11.38 4.12 14.68
N THR A 329 10.95 3.94 15.93
CA THR A 329 9.54 3.71 16.28
C THR A 329 9.11 4.77 17.29
N LYS A 330 7.96 5.40 17.04
CA LYS A 330 7.35 6.39 17.95
C LYS A 330 5.86 6.16 18.06
N THR A 331 5.33 6.53 19.20
CA THR A 331 3.89 6.60 19.45
C THR A 331 3.48 8.06 19.47
N ILE A 332 2.40 8.38 18.77
CA ILE A 332 1.82 9.72 18.73
C ILE A 332 0.41 9.61 19.34
N PRO A 333 0.06 10.45 20.33
CA PRO A 333 -1.32 10.56 20.79
C PRO A 333 -2.27 10.82 19.61
N LYS A 334 -3.35 10.04 19.51
CA LYS A 334 -4.33 10.19 18.43
C LYS A 334 -5.46 11.10 18.91
N GLU A 335 -5.56 12.27 18.29
CA GLU A 335 -6.73 13.12 18.48
C GLU A 335 -8.01 12.41 17.98
N PRO A 336 -9.18 12.61 18.63
CA PRO A 336 -10.43 12.04 18.17
C PRO A 336 -10.71 12.42 16.71
N SER A 337 -11.24 11.52 15.88
CA SER A 337 -11.52 11.83 14.47
C SER A 337 -12.44 13.06 14.28
N SER A 338 -13.24 13.40 15.29
CA SER A 338 -14.06 14.62 15.34
C SER A 338 -13.27 15.93 15.48
N SER A 339 -11.97 15.88 15.82
CA SER A 339 -11.09 17.05 15.86
C SER A 339 -10.65 17.49 14.47
N LEU A 340 -10.70 16.59 13.48
CA LEU A 340 -10.30 16.88 12.12
C LEU A 340 -11.30 17.83 11.47
N PRO A 341 -10.84 18.78 10.64
CA PRO A 341 -11.73 19.58 9.81
C PRO A 341 -12.63 18.71 8.96
N ALA A 342 -13.85 19.18 8.71
CA ALA A 342 -14.74 18.54 7.75
C ALA A 342 -14.01 18.26 6.42
N ASN A 343 -14.20 17.05 5.89
CA ASN A 343 -13.65 16.57 4.61
C ASN A 343 -12.13 16.33 4.58
N ILE A 344 -11.46 16.33 5.74
CA ILE A 344 -10.05 15.98 5.85
C ILE A 344 -9.89 14.61 6.51
N SER A 345 -9.15 13.72 5.83
CA SER A 345 -8.79 12.41 6.38
C SER A 345 -7.46 12.45 7.13
N MET A 346 -7.25 11.53 8.08
CA MET A 346 -5.96 11.34 8.74
C MET A 346 -4.83 11.04 7.74
N GLY A 347 -5.13 10.35 6.63
CA GLY A 347 -4.17 10.16 5.54
C GLY A 347 -3.71 11.47 4.91
N THR A 348 -4.57 12.49 4.81
CA THR A 348 -4.20 13.83 4.35
C THR A 348 -3.38 14.57 5.39
N VAL A 349 -3.74 14.50 6.68
CA VAL A 349 -2.94 15.05 7.78
C VAL A 349 -1.51 14.53 7.74
N ILE A 350 -1.34 13.20 7.64
CA ILE A 350 -0.04 12.53 7.56
C ILE A 350 0.77 13.00 6.36
N LYS A 351 0.16 13.10 5.18
CA LYS A 351 0.85 13.59 3.96
C LYS A 351 1.25 15.06 4.10
N THR A 352 0.41 15.89 4.68
CA THR A 352 0.68 17.31 4.92
C THR A 352 1.80 17.50 5.92
N ALA A 353 1.73 16.82 7.07
CA ALA A 353 2.78 16.83 8.08
C ALA A 353 4.13 16.36 7.52
N TRP A 354 4.11 15.34 6.66
CA TRP A 354 5.33 14.86 6.00
C TRP A 354 5.89 15.87 5.01
N ALA A 355 5.03 16.50 4.20
CA ALA A 355 5.43 17.55 3.28
C ALA A 355 6.12 18.71 4.03
N VAL A 356 5.53 19.21 5.12
CA VAL A 356 6.12 20.27 5.95
C VAL A 356 7.44 19.82 6.58
N THR A 357 7.51 18.59 7.08
CA THR A 357 8.76 18.02 7.61
C THR A 357 9.88 18.02 6.58
N LEU A 358 9.58 17.64 5.33
CA LEU A 358 10.54 17.68 4.23
C LEU A 358 10.95 19.11 3.88
N MET A 359 10.02 20.07 3.91
CA MET A 359 10.31 21.49 3.68
C MET A 359 11.25 22.04 4.76
N HIS A 360 11.02 21.71 6.03
CA HIS A 360 11.90 22.14 7.12
C HIS A 360 13.28 21.48 7.10
N SER A 361 13.39 20.25 6.61
CA SER A 361 14.59 19.43 6.79
C SER A 361 15.49 19.38 5.56
N PHE A 362 14.93 19.51 4.37
CA PHE A 362 15.61 19.25 3.09
C PHE A 362 15.41 20.35 2.02
N HIS A 363 14.81 21.49 2.37
CA HIS A 363 14.61 22.56 1.41
C HIS A 363 15.95 23.19 1.01
N ARG A 364 16.29 23.13 -0.29
CA ARG A 364 17.42 23.87 -0.85
C ARG A 364 16.99 25.31 -1.08
N GLN A 365 17.49 26.23 -0.25
CA GLN A 365 17.30 27.67 -0.42
C GLN A 365 17.53 28.06 -1.89
N ARG A 366 16.47 28.48 -2.57
CA ARG A 366 16.56 29.19 -3.83
C ARG A 366 15.83 30.51 -3.65
N THR A 367 16.62 31.58 -3.66
CA THR A 367 16.25 33.00 -3.72
C THR A 367 16.00 33.72 -2.40
N SER A 368 16.13 35.05 -2.46
CA SER A 368 15.91 36.04 -1.41
C SER A 368 14.54 35.90 -0.75
N GLU A 369 14.41 36.40 0.48
CA GLU A 369 13.25 36.26 1.39
C GLU A 369 11.86 36.48 0.76
N GLU A 370 11.76 37.27 -0.31
CA GLU A 370 10.50 37.58 -1.00
C GLU A 370 10.04 36.54 -2.04
N ASN A 371 10.87 35.55 -2.41
CA ASN A 371 10.57 34.54 -3.44
C ASN A 371 10.85 33.09 -2.99
N GLU A 372 10.78 32.80 -1.68
CA GLU A 372 10.99 31.43 -1.20
C GLU A 372 9.92 30.48 -1.78
N VAL A 373 10.41 29.44 -2.49
CA VAL A 373 9.57 28.41 -3.11
C VAL A 373 9.90 27.06 -2.50
N HIS A 374 9.05 26.59 -1.60
CA HIS A 374 9.16 25.23 -1.09
C HIS A 374 8.50 24.26 -2.08
N ASP A 375 9.26 23.30 -2.61
CA ASP A 375 8.75 22.30 -3.56
C ASP A 375 9.30 20.92 -3.17
N VAL A 376 8.41 20.06 -2.66
CA VAL A 376 8.77 18.72 -2.20
C VAL A 376 7.99 17.65 -2.94
N VAL A 377 8.65 16.53 -3.21
CA VAL A 377 8.10 15.35 -3.86
C VAL A 377 8.46 14.10 -3.07
N PHE A 378 7.45 13.29 -2.74
CA PHE A 378 7.61 12.01 -2.04
C PHE A 378 6.60 10.98 -2.57
N GLY A 379 6.75 9.71 -2.20
CA GLY A 379 5.83 8.64 -2.59
C GLY A 379 4.68 8.47 -1.61
N GLN A 380 3.47 8.19 -2.10
CA GLN A 380 2.37 7.66 -1.30
C GLN A 380 1.97 6.27 -1.80
N VAL A 381 1.66 5.38 -0.87
CA VAL A 381 1.14 4.04 -1.18
C VAL A 381 -0.36 4.13 -1.44
N THR A 382 -0.82 3.51 -2.53
CA THR A 382 -2.23 3.40 -2.95
C THR A 382 -2.61 1.93 -3.07
N ASN A 383 -3.89 1.58 -2.95
CA ASN A 383 -4.32 0.18 -2.99
C ASN A 383 -4.52 -0.37 -4.43
N GLY A 384 -4.50 0.50 -5.44
CA GLY A 384 -4.68 0.23 -6.89
C GLY A 384 -6.05 -0.32 -7.30
N ARG A 385 -6.91 -0.64 -6.34
CA ARG A 385 -8.25 -1.20 -6.56
C ARG A 385 -9.24 -0.07 -6.81
N ALA A 386 -9.07 0.69 -7.89
CA ALA A 386 -10.01 1.73 -8.31
C ALA A 386 -10.18 1.78 -9.84
N LEU A 387 -10.08 0.62 -10.50
CA LEU A 387 -10.12 0.48 -11.96
C LEU A 387 -11.55 0.36 -12.52
N GLY A 388 -12.53 0.11 -11.64
CA GLY A 388 -13.92 -0.11 -12.01
C GLY A 388 -14.24 -1.53 -12.46
N ILE A 389 -13.35 -2.51 -12.23
CA ILE A 389 -13.59 -3.92 -12.55
C ILE A 389 -14.45 -4.59 -11.45
N PRO A 390 -15.17 -5.69 -11.75
CA PRO A 390 -15.97 -6.39 -10.75
C PRO A 390 -15.12 -6.94 -9.59
N ASN A 391 -15.70 -7.08 -8.40
CA ASN A 391 -15.10 -7.77 -7.25
C ASN A 391 -13.69 -7.33 -6.86
N GLU A 392 -13.30 -6.07 -7.13
CA GLU A 392 -11.94 -5.58 -6.89
C GLU A 392 -11.46 -5.76 -5.44
N SER A 393 -12.36 -5.64 -4.47
CA SER A 393 -12.06 -5.82 -3.05
C SER A 393 -11.66 -7.25 -2.69
N HIS A 394 -12.00 -8.24 -3.53
CA HIS A 394 -11.70 -9.66 -3.31
C HIS A 394 -10.53 -10.17 -4.17
N ILE A 395 -9.80 -9.27 -4.82
CA ILE A 395 -8.61 -9.64 -5.60
C ILE A 395 -7.46 -9.94 -4.64
N VAL A 396 -7.00 -11.19 -4.65
CA VAL A 396 -5.75 -11.62 -4.02
C VAL A 396 -4.61 -11.37 -4.99
N GLY A 397 -3.75 -10.40 -4.66
CA GLY A 397 -2.64 -10.00 -5.50
C GLY A 397 -2.02 -8.66 -5.06
N PRO A 398 -0.81 -8.33 -5.53
CA PRO A 398 -0.10 -7.11 -5.15
C PRO A 398 -0.65 -5.89 -5.93
N CYS A 399 -1.92 -5.55 -5.73
CA CYS A 399 -2.57 -4.44 -6.45
C CYS A 399 -2.04 -3.07 -6.01
N THR A 400 -1.26 -3.03 -4.93
CA THR A 400 -0.66 -1.81 -4.39
C THR A 400 0.25 -1.12 -5.41
N ASN A 401 0.14 0.21 -5.50
CA ASN A 401 1.05 1.04 -6.29
C ASN A 401 1.57 2.22 -5.45
N ILE A 402 2.71 2.76 -5.84
CA ILE A 402 3.32 3.93 -5.20
C ILE A 402 3.34 5.06 -6.22
N ILE A 403 2.68 6.18 -5.89
CA ILE A 403 2.57 7.34 -6.79
C ILE A 403 3.17 8.59 -6.15
N PRO A 404 3.73 9.52 -6.94
CA PRO A 404 4.33 10.72 -6.39
C PRO A 404 3.27 11.71 -5.89
N VAL A 405 3.57 12.35 -4.76
CA VAL A 405 2.86 13.50 -4.20
C VAL A 405 3.81 14.68 -4.29
N ARG A 406 3.40 15.75 -5.00
CA ARG A 406 4.13 17.01 -5.04
C ARG A 406 3.37 18.06 -4.25
N VAL A 407 4.02 18.67 -3.26
CA VAL A 407 3.50 19.81 -2.52
C VAL A 407 4.41 21.00 -2.78
N ARG A 408 3.87 22.03 -3.44
CA ARG A 408 4.57 23.26 -3.76
C ARG A 408 3.92 24.46 -3.10
N LEU A 409 4.69 25.24 -2.36
CA LEU A 409 4.30 26.50 -1.73
C LEU A 409 5.15 27.64 -2.28
N THR A 410 4.54 28.80 -2.47
CA THR A 410 5.17 30.02 -2.96
C THR A 410 4.77 31.13 -2.01
N GLY A 411 5.76 31.80 -1.39
CA GLY A 411 5.52 32.80 -0.35
C GLY A 411 5.29 32.20 1.05
N THR A 412 5.11 33.08 2.03
CA THR A 412 5.24 32.77 3.46
C THR A 412 3.94 32.56 4.24
N SER A 413 2.77 32.73 3.62
CA SER A 413 1.49 32.69 4.34
C SER A 413 0.45 31.80 3.66
N ILE A 414 0.42 30.52 4.06
CA ILE A 414 -0.70 29.61 3.84
C ILE A 414 -1.18 29.12 5.21
N THR A 415 -2.49 29.11 5.45
CA THR A 415 -3.03 28.55 6.69
C THR A 415 -2.85 27.04 6.73
N LYS A 416 -2.79 26.45 7.93
CA LYS A 416 -2.73 24.98 8.08
C LYS A 416 -3.94 24.31 7.41
N LEU A 417 -5.13 24.89 7.54
CA LEU A 417 -6.36 24.39 6.92
C LEU A 417 -6.30 24.42 5.38
N ASP A 418 -5.82 25.51 4.79
CA ASP A 418 -5.72 25.63 3.34
C ASP A 418 -4.67 24.68 2.77
N LEU A 419 -3.58 24.42 3.52
CA LEU A 419 -2.62 23.39 3.14
C LEU A 419 -3.24 21.98 3.18
N LEU A 420 -3.98 21.64 4.23
CA LEU A 420 -4.72 20.37 4.32
C LEU A 420 -5.68 20.21 3.14
N ARG A 421 -6.48 21.24 2.82
CA ARG A 421 -7.41 21.24 1.67
C ARG A 421 -6.68 21.09 0.34
N LYS A 422 -5.52 21.75 0.19
CA LYS A 422 -4.68 21.65 -1.02
C LYS A 422 -4.16 20.23 -1.21
N VAL A 423 -3.63 19.59 -0.16
CA VAL A 423 -3.15 18.21 -0.21
C VAL A 423 -4.30 17.21 -0.43
N GLN A 424 -5.47 17.43 0.16
CA GLN A 424 -6.68 16.64 -0.09
C GLN A 424 -7.10 16.71 -1.57
N ARG A 425 -7.13 17.92 -2.15
CA ARG A 425 -7.50 18.10 -3.57
C ARG A 425 -6.49 17.44 -4.52
N LEU A 426 -5.20 17.50 -4.19
CA LEU A 426 -4.17 16.78 -4.94
C LEU A 426 -4.41 15.26 -4.95
N TYR A 427 -4.82 14.70 -3.81
CA TYR A 427 -5.18 13.28 -3.72
C TYR A 427 -6.39 12.94 -4.59
N LEU A 428 -7.47 13.71 -4.51
CA LEU A 428 -8.68 13.48 -5.31
C LEU A 428 -8.38 13.55 -6.82
N ASN A 429 -7.58 14.53 -7.25
CA ASN A 429 -7.21 14.73 -8.66
C ASN A 429 -6.31 13.62 -9.24
N THR A 430 -5.52 12.94 -8.41
CA THR A 430 -4.56 11.91 -8.84
C THR A 430 -5.11 10.49 -8.76
N ARG A 431 -6.19 10.28 -7.98
CA ARG A 431 -6.80 8.96 -7.76
C ARG A 431 -7.20 8.24 -9.05
N ALA A 432 -7.74 8.95 -10.04
CA ALA A 432 -8.12 8.34 -11.33
C ALA A 432 -6.92 7.77 -12.11
N TYR A 433 -5.69 8.18 -11.75
CA TYR A 433 -4.45 7.82 -12.42
C TYR A 433 -3.49 7.07 -11.49
N GLU A 434 -4.00 6.54 -10.36
CA GLU A 434 -3.16 5.91 -9.32
C GLU A 434 -2.52 4.59 -9.75
N ASN A 435 -2.95 4.01 -10.88
CA ASN A 435 -2.42 2.76 -11.43
C ASN A 435 -1.32 2.97 -12.49
N VAL A 436 -0.94 4.22 -12.78
CA VAL A 436 0.23 4.50 -13.63
C VAL A 436 1.50 4.23 -12.83
N GLU A 437 2.41 3.45 -13.39
CA GLU A 437 3.64 3.05 -12.71
C GLU A 437 4.61 4.21 -12.54
N PHE A 438 5.28 4.27 -11.38
CA PHE A 438 6.27 5.30 -11.09
C PHE A 438 7.37 5.37 -12.15
N GLU A 439 7.93 4.22 -12.57
CA GLU A 439 8.97 4.23 -13.61
C GLU A 439 8.49 4.81 -14.94
N HIS A 440 7.23 4.57 -15.30
CA HIS A 440 6.62 5.19 -16.47
C HIS A 440 6.47 6.70 -16.28
N ILE A 441 6.03 7.14 -15.11
CA ILE A 441 5.93 8.56 -14.74
C ILE A 441 7.30 9.23 -14.86
N VAL A 442 8.35 8.65 -14.29
CA VAL A 442 9.72 9.17 -14.37
C VAL A 442 10.17 9.27 -15.83
N LYS A 443 10.07 8.19 -16.60
CA LYS A 443 10.61 8.12 -17.97
C LYS A 443 9.84 8.97 -18.98
N ARG A 444 8.52 9.13 -18.81
CA ARG A 444 7.62 9.70 -19.83
C ARG A 444 6.96 11.01 -19.42
N CYS A 445 6.98 11.37 -18.13
CA CYS A 445 6.24 12.51 -17.61
C CYS A 445 7.12 13.55 -16.87
N THR A 446 8.40 13.28 -16.65
CA THR A 446 9.31 14.21 -15.96
C THR A 446 10.62 14.39 -16.73
N THR A 447 11.43 15.36 -16.29
CA THR A 447 12.81 15.55 -16.75
C THR A 447 13.83 14.94 -15.77
N TRP A 448 13.38 14.05 -14.89
CA TRP A 448 14.26 13.42 -13.91
C TRP A 448 15.12 12.35 -14.58
N ALA A 449 16.23 11.97 -13.95
CA ALA A 449 17.03 10.85 -14.42
C ALA A 449 16.19 9.55 -14.40
N SER A 450 16.37 8.67 -15.39
CA SER A 450 15.53 7.48 -15.58
C SER A 450 15.63 6.46 -14.44
N ASP A 451 16.69 6.55 -13.63
CA ASP A 451 16.97 5.74 -12.44
C ASP A 451 16.52 6.41 -11.14
N THR A 452 15.82 7.54 -11.21
CA THR A 452 15.32 8.27 -10.03
C THR A 452 14.46 7.35 -9.16
N LYS A 453 14.84 7.20 -7.89
CA LYS A 453 14.06 6.53 -6.84
C LYS A 453 13.39 7.57 -5.94
N TYR A 454 12.36 7.16 -5.22
CA TYR A 454 11.81 7.98 -4.14
C TYR A 454 12.85 8.23 -3.06
N GLY A 455 13.00 9.47 -2.58
CA GLY A 455 13.76 9.74 -1.36
C GLY A 455 13.00 9.26 -0.12
N SER A 456 11.67 9.37 -0.13
CA SER A 456 10.82 8.82 0.92
C SER A 456 9.45 8.38 0.42
N ILE A 457 8.85 7.43 1.15
CA ILE A 457 7.49 6.93 0.94
C ILE A 457 6.75 7.01 2.28
N VAL A 458 5.58 7.64 2.29
CA VAL A 458 4.70 7.72 3.46
C VAL A 458 3.41 6.94 3.23
N ARG A 459 2.95 6.22 4.25
CA ARG A 459 1.67 5.49 4.21
C ARG A 459 0.94 5.54 5.55
N PHE A 460 -0.37 5.69 5.48
CA PHE A 460 -1.29 5.48 6.59
C PHE A 460 -2.09 4.21 6.32
N GLN A 461 -2.06 3.25 7.25
CA GLN A 461 -2.66 1.94 7.06
C GLN A 461 -3.70 1.69 8.16
N ASN A 462 -4.97 1.82 7.80
CA ASN A 462 -6.13 1.63 8.68
C ASN A 462 -6.95 0.42 8.23
N TYR A 463 -6.33 -0.76 8.25
CA TYR A 463 -7.00 -2.02 7.96
C TYR A 463 -6.30 -3.16 8.70
N ASP A 464 -7.06 -4.22 8.97
CA ASP A 464 -6.59 -5.34 9.77
C ASP A 464 -5.62 -6.24 8.98
N PHE A 465 -4.38 -6.33 9.48
CA PHE A 465 -3.34 -7.24 8.96
C PHE A 465 -3.38 -8.62 9.61
N ASN A 466 -4.22 -8.81 10.61
CA ASN A 466 -4.34 -10.02 11.42
C ASN A 466 -5.77 -10.60 11.36
N PRO A 467 -6.36 -10.74 10.15
CA PRO A 467 -7.74 -11.19 10.04
C PRO A 467 -7.92 -12.60 10.61
N THR A 468 -9.10 -12.85 11.19
CA THR A 468 -9.46 -14.13 11.78
C THR A 468 -9.99 -15.10 10.73
N THR A 469 -9.52 -16.34 10.78
CA THR A 469 -10.09 -17.46 10.00
C THR A 469 -11.06 -18.23 10.89
N TRP A 470 -12.18 -18.68 10.36
CA TRP A 470 -13.17 -19.46 11.09
C TRP A 470 -13.18 -20.90 10.59
N LEU A 471 -12.79 -21.84 11.44
CA LEU A 471 -12.73 -23.27 11.11
C LEU A 471 -13.70 -24.02 12.05
N GLU A 472 -14.82 -24.51 11.53
CA GLU A 472 -15.90 -25.14 12.32
C GLU A 472 -16.39 -24.27 13.49
N GLY A 473 -16.59 -22.98 13.23
CA GLY A 473 -17.00 -22.02 14.26
C GLY A 473 -15.89 -21.63 15.25
N THR A 474 -14.70 -22.22 15.15
CA THR A 474 -13.54 -21.84 15.98
C THR A 474 -12.79 -20.67 15.36
N ALA A 475 -12.65 -19.58 16.14
CA ALA A 475 -11.87 -18.41 15.75
C ALA A 475 -10.36 -18.72 15.79
N CYS A 476 -9.74 -18.72 14.61
CA CYS A 476 -8.32 -18.97 14.39
C CYS A 476 -7.62 -17.65 14.10
N LYS A 477 -6.82 -17.17 15.05
CA LYS A 477 -6.15 -15.87 14.97
C LYS A 477 -5.09 -15.89 13.87
N GLY A 478 -5.20 -14.96 12.91
CA GLY A 478 -4.16 -14.67 11.93
C GLY A 478 -3.11 -13.73 12.51
N SER A 479 -1.86 -13.87 12.08
CA SER A 479 -0.81 -12.89 12.36
C SER A 479 0.18 -12.81 11.20
N LEU A 480 0.41 -11.60 10.71
CA LEU A 480 1.45 -11.35 9.71
C LEU A 480 2.81 -11.21 10.40
N TYR A 481 3.76 -12.04 10.00
CA TYR A 481 5.16 -11.98 10.42
C TYR A 481 6.07 -11.66 9.26
N TYR A 482 7.08 -10.84 9.54
CA TYR A 482 8.03 -10.42 8.53
C TYR A 482 9.39 -10.08 9.12
N VAL A 483 10.43 -10.53 8.42
CA VAL A 483 11.79 -10.07 8.63
C VAL A 483 11.91 -8.63 8.10
N PRO A 484 12.65 -7.74 8.80
CA PRO A 484 12.91 -6.38 8.32
C PRO A 484 13.39 -6.35 6.87
N ASN A 485 12.96 -5.33 6.13
CA ASN A 485 13.45 -5.13 4.78
C ASN A 485 14.95 -4.86 4.77
N ARG A 486 15.56 -5.14 3.63
CA ARG A 486 16.95 -4.78 3.38
C ARG A 486 17.13 -3.26 3.50
N PRO A 487 18.33 -2.81 3.89
CA PRO A 487 18.64 -1.38 3.95
C PRO A 487 18.32 -0.72 2.60
N SER A 488 17.60 0.39 2.64
CA SER A 488 17.16 1.12 1.46
C SER A 488 17.47 2.60 1.61
N GLU A 489 17.92 3.22 0.53
CA GLU A 489 18.08 4.67 0.46
C GLU A 489 16.74 5.41 0.46
N THR A 490 15.64 4.72 0.17
CA THR A 490 14.29 5.26 0.31
C THR A 490 13.84 5.12 1.76
N ALA A 491 13.63 6.25 2.45
CA ALA A 491 13.03 6.25 3.77
C ALA A 491 11.58 5.77 3.69
N ASN A 492 11.23 4.71 4.42
CA ASN A 492 9.88 4.15 4.45
C ASN A 492 9.21 4.52 5.77
N ILE A 493 8.15 5.33 5.70
CA ILE A 493 7.40 5.82 6.86
C ILE A 493 6.02 5.17 6.85
N ALA A 494 5.69 4.47 7.92
CA ALA A 494 4.42 3.77 8.11
C ALA A 494 3.73 4.26 9.37
N ILE A 495 2.44 4.58 9.27
CA ILE A 495 1.62 4.99 10.41
C ILE A 495 0.42 4.04 10.51
N PHE A 496 0.20 3.52 11.70
CA PHE A 496 -0.89 2.59 12.03
C PHE A 496 -1.71 3.17 13.18
N PRO A 497 -3.05 3.27 13.05
CA PRO A 497 -3.90 3.67 14.16
C PRO A 497 -4.13 2.50 15.13
N PHE A 498 -4.07 2.78 16.42
CA PHE A 498 -4.38 1.87 17.51
C PHE A 498 -5.24 2.61 18.53
N GLU A 499 -6.53 2.31 18.64
CA GLU A 499 -7.46 2.92 19.61
C GLU A 499 -7.25 4.45 19.82
N THR A 500 -6.43 4.82 20.82
CA THR A 500 -6.09 6.19 21.27
C THR A 500 -4.72 6.72 20.80
N GLU A 501 -3.97 5.97 20.00
CA GLU A 501 -2.61 6.28 19.57
C GLU A 501 -2.39 5.99 18.08
N LEU A 502 -1.36 6.60 17.51
CA LEU A 502 -0.80 6.27 16.20
C LEU A 502 0.61 5.72 16.43
N SER A 503 0.86 4.49 15.98
CA SER A 503 2.22 3.94 15.93
C SER A 503 2.87 4.33 14.61
N MET A 504 4.01 4.98 14.68
CA MET A 504 4.83 5.40 13.56
C MET A 504 6.12 4.56 13.53
N VAL A 505 6.46 4.02 12.36
CA VAL A 505 7.73 3.35 12.11
C VAL A 505 8.38 3.96 10.88
N MET A 506 9.62 4.39 11.03
CA MET A 506 10.50 4.75 9.91
C MET A 506 11.64 3.76 9.78
N THR A 507 11.89 3.28 8.56
CA THR A 507 13.07 2.49 8.22
C THR A 507 13.84 3.11 7.07
N VAL A 508 15.15 3.20 7.20
CA VAL A 508 16.06 3.78 6.19
C VAL A 508 17.47 3.19 6.35
N SER A 509 18.29 3.22 5.30
CA SER A 509 19.70 2.83 5.40
C SER A 509 20.50 3.86 6.22
N ASN A 510 21.43 3.37 7.04
CA ASN A 510 22.43 4.19 7.74
C ASN A 510 23.34 5.01 6.79
N HIS A 511 23.46 4.60 5.53
CA HIS A 511 24.20 5.36 4.51
C HIS A 511 23.47 6.64 4.12
N THR A 512 22.13 6.65 4.26
CA THR A 512 21.22 7.76 3.95
C THR A 512 20.98 8.66 5.15
N LEU A 513 20.55 8.08 6.27
CA LEU A 513 20.35 8.77 7.55
C LEU A 513 20.88 7.89 8.67
N ASN A 514 21.76 8.44 9.51
CA ASN A 514 22.16 7.77 10.74
C ASN A 514 21.00 7.80 11.78
N GLU A 515 21.17 7.11 12.90
CA GLU A 515 20.13 7.00 13.92
C GLU A 515 19.70 8.35 14.50
N GLN A 516 20.63 9.27 14.76
CA GLN A 516 20.34 10.59 15.31
C GLN A 516 19.60 11.48 14.30
N GLU A 517 20.05 11.48 13.04
CA GLU A 517 19.40 12.20 11.94
C GLU A 517 17.98 11.68 11.71
N ALA A 518 17.83 10.36 11.66
CA ALA A 518 16.53 9.69 11.53
C ALA A 518 15.61 10.04 12.70
N GLN A 519 16.12 10.01 13.93
CA GLN A 519 15.36 10.36 15.14
C GLN A 519 14.87 11.81 15.09
N CYS A 520 15.73 12.76 14.70
CA CYS A 520 15.37 14.17 14.57
C CYS A 520 14.25 14.40 13.54
N ILE A 521 14.33 13.77 12.37
CA ILE A 521 13.27 13.85 11.34
C ILE A 521 11.97 13.26 11.85
N VAL A 522 12.02 12.10 12.53
CA VAL A 522 10.83 11.47 13.11
C VAL A 522 10.19 12.37 14.16
N ASP A 523 10.95 12.98 15.06
CA ASP A 523 10.39 13.84 16.11
C ASP A 523 9.71 15.08 15.53
N LYS A 524 10.30 15.69 14.50
CA LYS A 524 9.66 16.78 13.75
C LYS A 524 8.37 16.32 13.09
N PHE A 525 8.40 15.17 12.42
CA PHE A 525 7.21 14.62 11.79
C PHE A 525 6.09 14.35 12.79
N CYS A 526 6.40 13.74 13.95
CA CYS A 526 5.43 13.50 15.01
C CYS A 526 4.80 14.81 15.51
N LYS A 527 5.62 15.86 15.72
CA LYS A 527 5.12 17.19 16.09
C LYS A 527 4.19 17.77 15.03
N GLN A 528 4.57 17.68 13.76
CA GLN A 528 3.73 18.14 12.65
C GLN A 528 2.40 17.36 12.57
N VAL A 529 2.42 16.04 12.79
CA VAL A 529 1.18 15.23 12.84
C VAL A 529 0.24 15.74 13.93
N GLN A 530 0.76 16.03 15.13
CA GLN A 530 -0.05 16.60 16.21
C GLN A 530 -0.60 17.99 15.87
N GLU A 531 0.25 18.88 15.33
CA GLU A 531 -0.15 20.23 14.93
C GLU A 531 -1.27 20.24 13.89
N PHE A 532 -1.23 19.35 12.90
CA PHE A 532 -2.27 19.25 11.87
C PHE A 532 -3.48 18.39 12.29
N SER A 533 -3.37 17.58 13.34
CA SER A 533 -4.48 16.79 13.89
C SER A 533 -5.30 17.57 14.93
N ASN A 534 -4.68 18.55 15.58
CA ASN A 534 -5.35 19.45 16.51
C ASN A 534 -6.22 20.41 15.70
N GLY A 535 -7.54 20.30 15.86
CA GLY A 535 -8.51 21.19 15.19
C GLY A 535 -8.44 22.64 15.65
N ARG A 536 -7.71 22.92 16.75
CA ARG A 536 -7.44 24.26 17.26
C ARG A 536 -6.26 24.83 16.48
N ASP A 537 -6.34 26.11 16.11
CA ASP A 537 -5.24 26.84 15.46
C ASP A 537 -4.98 26.49 13.98
N LEU A 538 -5.96 25.91 13.27
CA LEU A 538 -5.83 25.59 11.84
C LEU A 538 -5.91 26.80 10.91
N ASP A 539 -6.43 27.93 11.40
CA ASP A 539 -6.44 29.21 10.70
C ASP A 539 -5.07 29.94 10.80
N GLU A 540 -4.16 29.46 11.65
CA GLU A 540 -2.81 30.00 11.73
C GLU A 540 -1.98 29.65 10.49
N PRO A 541 -1.00 30.51 10.12
CA PRO A 541 -0.08 30.21 9.04
C PRO A 541 0.81 29.01 9.39
N VAL A 542 1.19 28.23 8.38
CA VAL A 542 2.22 27.20 8.51
C VAL A 542 3.57 27.88 8.74
N ASN A 543 4.17 27.65 9.91
CA ASN A 543 5.50 28.18 10.21
C ASN A 543 6.56 27.38 9.44
N LEU A 544 7.08 27.94 8.35
CA LEU A 544 8.16 27.34 7.54
C LEU A 544 9.54 27.88 7.89
N GLN A 545 9.65 28.83 8.83
CA GLN A 545 10.94 29.41 9.23
C GLN A 545 11.74 28.41 10.08
N SER A 546 12.98 28.16 9.67
CA SER A 546 13.88 27.19 10.30
C SER A 546 14.46 27.70 11.63
N SER A 547 13.67 27.75 12.70
CA SER A 547 14.22 27.96 14.05
C SER A 547 14.11 26.67 14.86
N TYR A 548 14.93 25.67 14.53
CA TYR A 548 15.15 24.55 15.44
C TYR A 548 16.39 24.87 16.28
N GLN A 549 16.17 25.46 17.46
CA GLN A 549 17.16 25.39 18.53
C GLN A 549 17.03 24.00 19.16
N ALA A 550 18.09 23.19 19.12
CA ALA A 550 18.11 21.93 19.85
C ALA A 550 17.84 22.21 21.34
N PRO A 551 17.07 21.35 22.04
CA PRO A 551 16.99 21.45 23.50
C PRO A 551 18.40 21.27 24.07
N ALA A 552 18.78 22.18 24.97
CA ALA A 552 20.08 22.23 25.64
C ALA A 552 20.33 21.00 26.54
#